data_AF-A0ABD5DTX8-F1
#
_entry.id   AF-A0ABD5DTX8-F1
#
_cell.length_a   1.000
_cell.length_b   1.000
_cell.length_c   1.000
_cell.angle_alpha   90.00
_cell.angle_beta   90.00
_cell.angle_gamma   90.00
#
_symmetry.space_group_name_H-M   'P 1'
#
loop_
_entity.id
_entity.type
_entity.pdbx_description
1 polymer ?
#
loop_
_entity_poly.entity_id
_entity_poly.type
_entity_poly.pdbx_seq_one_letter_code
_entity_poly.pdbx_strand_id
1 'polypeptide(L)'
;HPNWPRVLRYIVNSSDPMDLTHEDGQTFTYSFAPLNITRSNEEENLDQKITAAIGDVGSEIPDLVDLVLKDSVRIPPILNYRAYVIGKYDLPCTYAKGLEVIVITRDW
;
A
#
# COMPACT_ATOMS: atom_id res chain seq x y z
N HIS A 1 0.77 9.93 -1.97
CA HIS A 1 1.65 11.00 -2.50
C HIS A 1 0.89 12.33 -2.48
N PRO A 2 1.52 13.49 -2.25
CA PRO A 2 0.83 14.78 -2.21
C PRO A 2 0.07 15.13 -3.50
N ASN A 3 0.61 14.77 -4.67
CA ASN A 3 -0.04 15.03 -5.96
C ASN A 3 -1.14 14.02 -6.33
N TRP A 4 -1.42 13.02 -5.49
CA TRP A 4 -2.52 12.09 -5.76
C TRP A 4 -3.84 12.69 -5.27
N PRO A 5 -4.93 12.55 -6.04
CA PRO A 5 -6.23 13.14 -5.67
C PRO A 5 -6.83 12.52 -4.42
N ARG A 6 -6.37 11.31 -4.04
CA ARG A 6 -6.79 10.57 -2.86
C ARG A 6 -5.71 9.61 -2.38
N VAL A 7 -5.83 9.19 -1.13
CA VAL A 7 -5.05 8.07 -0.59
C VAL A 7 -5.64 6.77 -1.11
N LEU A 8 -4.82 5.99 -1.82
CA LEU A 8 -5.19 4.67 -2.31
C LEU A 8 -5.19 3.66 -1.16
N ARG A 9 -6.22 2.81 -1.09
CA ARG A 9 -6.41 1.80 -0.03
C ARG A 9 -6.86 0.49 -0.66
N TYR A 10 -6.00 -0.51 -0.60
CA TYR A 10 -6.24 -1.81 -1.24
C TYR A 10 -6.14 -2.99 -0.28
N ILE A 11 -6.97 -4.00 -0.51
CA ILE A 11 -6.98 -5.27 0.23
C ILE A 11 -6.72 -6.45 -0.72
N VAL A 12 -5.94 -7.43 -0.24
CA VAL A 12 -5.56 -8.66 -0.99
C VAL A 12 -6.53 -9.82 -0.81
N ASN A 13 -7.12 -9.96 0.39
CA ASN A 13 -7.71 -11.21 0.85
C ASN A 13 -9.24 -11.23 0.79
N SER A 14 -9.85 -10.26 0.12
CA SER A 14 -11.31 -10.15 -0.04
C SER A 14 -11.62 -9.68 -1.45
N SER A 15 -12.61 -10.31 -2.10
CA SER A 15 -13.12 -9.86 -3.40
C SER A 15 -14.01 -8.61 -3.30
N ASP A 16 -14.54 -8.33 -2.11
CA ASP A 16 -15.43 -7.20 -1.86
C ASP A 16 -14.73 -6.08 -1.08
N PRO A 17 -15.15 -4.81 -1.27
CA PRO A 17 -14.70 -3.71 -0.44
C PRO A 17 -14.95 -3.98 1.05
N MET A 18 -14.02 -3.59 1.91
CA MET A 18 -14.10 -3.82 3.34
C MET A 18 -13.75 -2.57 4.15
N ASP A 19 -14.47 -2.37 5.24
CA ASP A 19 -14.15 -1.34 6.22
C ASP A 19 -13.14 -1.89 7.23
N LEU A 20 -11.99 -1.22 7.32
CA LEU A 20 -10.90 -1.58 8.22
C LEU A 20 -10.58 -0.40 9.14
N THR A 21 -10.48 -0.67 10.44
CA THR A 21 -10.14 0.34 11.45
C THR A 21 -8.65 0.33 11.71
N HIS A 22 -8.05 1.51 11.61
CA HIS A 22 -6.61 1.73 11.79
C HIS A 22 -6.27 1.78 13.28
N GLU A 23 -4.97 1.72 13.58
CA GLU A 23 -4.40 1.80 14.93
C GLU A 23 -4.75 3.09 15.69
N ASP A 24 -5.17 4.15 14.98
CA ASP A 24 -5.62 5.42 15.55
C ASP A 24 -7.14 5.47 15.79
N GLY A 25 -7.85 4.36 15.55
CA GLY A 25 -9.30 4.24 15.72
C GLY A 25 -10.12 4.79 14.54
N GLN A 26 -9.49 5.27 13.47
CA GLN A 26 -10.21 5.72 12.27
C GLN A 26 -10.53 4.56 11.34
N THR A 27 -11.76 4.50 10.83
CA THR A 27 -12.22 3.48 9.90
C THR A 27 -12.19 3.99 8.47
N PHE A 28 -11.67 3.19 7.54
CA PHE A 28 -11.65 3.49 6.11
C PHE A 28 -12.07 2.29 5.29
N THR A 29 -12.75 2.54 4.17
CA THR A 29 -13.07 1.53 3.17
C THR A 29 -11.87 1.24 2.28
N TYR A 30 -11.58 -0.04 2.09
CA TYR A 30 -10.55 -0.60 1.23
C TYR A 30 -11.20 -1.26 0.03
N SER A 31 -10.66 -1.04 -1.16
CA SER A 31 -11.11 -1.71 -2.37
C SER A 31 -10.26 -2.93 -2.66
N PHE A 32 -10.87 -3.98 -3.22
CA PHE A 32 -10.09 -5.10 -3.74
C PHE A 32 -9.21 -4.63 -4.91
N ALA A 33 -7.98 -5.13 -4.92
CA ALA A 33 -7.14 -5.11 -6.10
C ALA A 33 -6.24 -6.36 -6.10
N PRO A 34 -5.86 -6.88 -7.27
CA PRO A 34 -4.97 -8.03 -7.37
C PRO A 34 -3.55 -7.59 -6.99
N LEU A 35 -3.18 -7.67 -5.71
CA LEU A 35 -1.84 -7.35 -5.22
C LEU A 35 -1.15 -8.55 -4.59
N ASN A 36 0.17 -8.59 -4.72
CA ASN A 36 1.05 -9.49 -4.01
C ASN A 36 1.91 -8.67 -3.03
N ILE A 37 1.88 -9.03 -1.76
CA ILE A 37 2.72 -8.38 -0.74
C ILE A 37 3.69 -9.42 -0.21
N THR A 38 4.98 -9.19 -0.45
CA THR A 38 6.07 -10.00 0.10
C THR A 38 6.83 -9.19 1.14
N ARG A 39 6.91 -9.72 2.38
CA ARG A 39 7.76 -9.18 3.43
C ARG A 39 9.00 -10.06 3.56
N SER A 40 10.19 -9.51 3.36
CA SER A 40 11.42 -10.25 3.63
C SER A 40 11.79 -10.12 5.11
N ASN A 41 11.82 -11.24 5.82
CA ASN A 41 12.44 -11.36 7.14
C ASN A 41 13.84 -11.93 6.93
N GLU A 42 14.80 -11.12 6.49
CA GLU A 42 16.20 -11.47 6.70
C GLU A 42 16.54 -11.04 8.14
N GLU A 43 16.52 -12.00 9.07
CA GLU A 43 16.78 -11.75 10.50
C GLU A 43 18.18 -11.16 10.77
N GLU A 44 19.10 -11.22 9.80
CA GLU A 44 20.45 -10.66 9.90
C GLU A 44 20.56 -9.18 9.47
N ASN A 45 19.59 -8.63 8.74
CA ASN A 45 19.62 -7.26 8.28
C ASN A 45 18.54 -6.43 8.99
N LEU A 46 18.95 -5.31 9.60
CA LEU A 46 18.04 -4.37 10.27
C LEU A 46 17.01 -3.74 9.30
N ASP A 47 17.21 -3.92 8.00
CA ASP A 47 16.39 -3.36 6.93
C ASP A 47 15.22 -4.30 6.60
N GLN A 48 14.06 -4.02 7.19
CA GLN A 48 12.81 -4.67 6.80
C GLN A 48 12.34 -4.14 5.45
N LYS A 49 12.34 -5.00 4.42
CA LYS A 49 11.82 -4.67 3.09
C LYS A 49 10.41 -5.21 2.90
N ILE A 50 9.50 -4.32 2.49
CA ILE A 50 8.16 -4.69 2.01
C ILE A 50 8.13 -4.44 0.51
N THR A 51 7.89 -5.50 -0.26
CA THR A 51 7.65 -5.42 -1.70
C THR A 51 6.16 -5.59 -1.93
N ALA A 52 5.52 -4.59 -2.55
CA ALA A 52 4.13 -4.68 -2.99
C ALA A 52 4.10 -4.63 -4.52
N ALA A 53 3.63 -5.70 -5.14
CA ALA A 53 3.36 -5.76 -6.57
C ALA A 53 1.85 -5.66 -6.77
N ILE A 54 1.41 -4.65 -7.51
CA ILE A 54 0.00 -4.45 -7.82
C ILE A 54 -0.21 -4.87 -9.27
N GLY A 55 -0.95 -5.96 -9.46
CA GLY A 55 -1.41 -6.43 -10.77
C GLY A 55 -2.62 -5.62 -11.26
N ASP A 56 -3.12 -5.96 -12.44
CA ASP A 56 -4.16 -5.26 -13.21
C ASP A 56 -5.17 -4.45 -12.38
N VAL A 57 -4.82 -3.19 -12.15
CA VAL A 57 -5.65 -2.16 -11.47
C VAL A 57 -6.21 -1.16 -12.48
N GLY A 58 -6.20 -1.51 -13.76
CA GLY A 58 -6.55 -0.59 -14.84
C GLY A 58 -5.55 0.58 -14.96
N SER A 59 -6.03 1.74 -15.38
CA SER A 59 -5.19 2.91 -15.71
C SER A 59 -4.87 3.83 -14.52
N GLU A 60 -5.60 3.75 -13.40
CA GLU A 60 -5.47 4.73 -12.30
C GLU A 60 -4.06 4.75 -11.69
N ILE A 61 -3.51 3.59 -11.31
CA ILE A 61 -2.17 3.56 -10.70
C ILE A 61 -1.07 3.97 -11.68
N PRO A 62 -1.02 3.45 -12.92
CA PRO A 62 -0.04 3.91 -13.90
C PRO A 62 -0.03 5.44 -14.09
N ASP A 63 -1.20 6.06 -14.20
CA ASP A 63 -1.32 7.52 -14.36
C ASP A 63 -0.80 8.27 -13.11
N LEU A 64 -1.09 7.74 -11.91
CA LEU A 64 -0.61 8.31 -10.64
C LEU A 64 0.90 8.13 -10.44
N VAL A 65 1.47 7.03 -10.92
CA VAL A 65 2.93 6.81 -10.92
C VAL A 65 3.61 7.77 -11.89
N ASP A 66 3.04 7.96 -13.08
CA ASP A 66 3.52 8.94 -14.06
C ASP A 66 3.59 10.36 -13.46
N LEU A 67 2.60 10.76 -12.66
CA LEU A 67 2.62 12.05 -11.95
C LEU A 67 3.80 12.19 -10.96
N VAL A 68 4.20 11.10 -10.32
CA VAL A 68 5.37 11.08 -9.43
C VAL A 68 6.67 11.18 -10.23
N LEU A 69 6.78 10.41 -11.33
CA LEU A 69 7.98 10.36 -12.15
C LEU A 69 8.23 11.64 -12.95
N LYS A 70 7.16 12.37 -13.30
CA LYS A 70 7.22 13.62 -14.08
C LYS A 70 7.35 14.88 -13.20
N ASP A 71 7.27 14.77 -11.88
CA ASP A 71 7.41 15.92 -10.99
C ASP A 71 8.87 16.43 -10.98
N SER A 72 9.02 17.75 -10.98
CA SER A 72 10.28 18.46 -10.81
C SER A 72 10.92 18.22 -9.43
N VAL A 73 10.09 18.01 -8.40
CA VAL A 73 10.53 17.67 -7.05
C VAL A 73 10.17 16.22 -6.78
N ARG A 74 11.19 15.38 -6.60
CA ARG A 74 11.01 13.94 -6.37
C ARG A 74 10.58 13.69 -4.93
N ILE A 75 9.27 13.68 -4.69
CA ILE A 75 8.69 13.21 -3.44
C ILE A 75 8.24 11.76 -3.65
N PRO A 76 8.76 10.77 -2.89
CA PRO A 76 8.25 9.40 -3.02
C PRO A 76 6.85 9.29 -2.40
N PRO A 77 5.97 8.41 -2.92
CA PRO A 77 4.77 8.02 -2.19
C PRO A 77 5.15 7.32 -0.88
N ILE A 78 4.23 7.39 0.08
CA ILE A 78 4.35 6.71 1.37
C ILE A 78 3.48 5.45 1.32
N LEU A 79 4.06 4.31 1.68
CA LEU A 79 3.36 3.06 1.89
C LEU A 79 3.03 2.88 3.38
N ASN A 80 1.76 2.58 3.67
CA ASN A 80 1.32 2.14 5.00
C ASN A 80 0.78 0.72 4.87
N TYR A 81 1.42 -0.22 5.56
CA TYR A 81 1.05 -1.63 5.58
C TYR A 81 0.29 -1.96 6.86
N ARG A 82 -0.77 -2.76 6.74
CA ARG A 82 -1.56 -3.27 7.86
C ARG A 82 -1.98 -4.70 7.58
N ALA A 83 -1.87 -5.55 8.59
CA ALA A 83 -2.38 -6.91 8.61
C ALA A 83 -3.41 -7.04 9.73
N TYR A 84 -4.45 -7.83 9.45
CA TYR A 84 -5.56 -8.08 10.36
C TYR A 84 -5.73 -9.58 10.56
N VAL A 85 -6.26 -9.96 11.72
CA VAL A 85 -6.71 -11.33 11.95
C VAL A 85 -8.07 -11.48 11.26
N ILE A 86 -8.29 -12.57 10.55
CA ILE A 86 -9.56 -12.83 9.87
C ILE A 86 -10.70 -12.77 10.92
N GLY A 87 -11.72 -11.98 10.61
CA GLY A 87 -12.87 -11.73 11.49
C GLY A 87 -12.64 -10.66 12.57
N LYS A 88 -11.46 -10.03 12.64
CA LYS A 88 -11.14 -8.91 13.55
C LYS A 88 -10.52 -7.76 12.77
N TYR A 89 -11.36 -6.78 12.42
CA TYR A 89 -11.01 -5.66 11.53
C TYR A 89 -11.08 -4.29 12.22
N ASP A 90 -11.30 -4.30 13.53
CA ASP A 90 -11.35 -3.14 14.42
C ASP A 90 -9.96 -2.67 14.86
N LEU A 91 -8.94 -3.53 14.75
CA LEU A 91 -7.55 -3.19 15.05
C LEU A 91 -6.57 -4.06 14.25
N PRO A 92 -5.51 -3.49 13.63
CA PRO A 92 -4.49 -4.29 12.96
C PRO A 92 -3.63 -5.06 13.97
N CYS A 93 -3.35 -6.34 13.68
CA CYS A 93 -2.44 -7.14 14.48
C CYS A 93 -0.96 -6.83 14.19
N THR A 94 -0.67 -6.30 13.00
CA THR A 94 0.66 -5.83 12.61
C THR A 94 0.50 -4.65 11.67
N TYR A 95 1.31 -3.62 11.84
CA TYR A 95 1.32 -2.48 10.94
C TYR A 95 2.71 -1.87 10.80
N ALA A 96 2.96 -1.23 9.67
CA ALA A 96 4.15 -0.43 9.42
C ALA A 96 3.70 0.84 8.68
N LYS A 97 4.13 2.02 9.16
CA LYS A 97 3.70 3.32 8.64
C LYS A 97 4.88 4.13 8.17
N GLY A 98 4.61 5.08 7.28
CA GLY A 98 5.63 6.04 6.86
C GLY A 98 6.74 5.41 6.03
N LEU A 99 6.49 4.26 5.39
CA LEU A 99 7.50 3.60 4.59
C LEU A 99 7.67 4.36 3.28
N GLU A 100 8.86 4.89 3.05
CA GLU A 100 9.19 5.54 1.78
C GLU A 100 9.33 4.50 0.68
N VAL A 101 8.72 4.77 -0.47
CA VAL A 101 8.86 3.90 -1.64
C VAL A 101 10.14 4.27 -2.38
N ILE A 102 11.15 3.40 -2.25
CA ILE A 102 12.50 3.62 -2.80
C ILE A 102 12.56 3.35 -4.31
N VAL A 103 11.79 2.37 -4.78
CA VAL A 103 11.78 1.95 -6.19
C VAL A 103 10.34 1.80 -6.66
N ILE A 104 10.02 2.43 -7.79
CA ILE A 104 8.75 2.26 -8.50
C ILE A 104 9.09 1.84 -9.92
N THR A 105 8.64 0.65 -10.31
CA THR A 105 8.80 0.11 -11.66
C THR A 105 7.43 -0.10 -12.28
N ARG A 106 7.35 0.14 -13.59
CA ARG A 106 6.16 -0.15 -14.40
C ARG A 106 6.59 -1.17 -15.45
N ASP A 107 6.04 -2.38 -15.37
CA ASP A 107 6.18 -3.36 -16.45
C ASP A 107 5.31 -2.92 -17.63
N TRP A 108 5.90 -2.93 -18.82
CA TRP A 108 5.34 -2.43 -20.08
C TRP A 108 4.74 -3.54 -20.93
#